data_AF-A0A7I8IKP2-F1
#
_entry.id   AF-A0A7I8IKP2-F1
#
_cell.length_a   1.000
_cell.length_b   1.000
_cell.length_c   1.000
_cell.angle_alpha   90.00
_cell.angle_beta   90.00
_cell.angle_gamma   90.00
#
_symmetry.space_group_name_H-M   'P 1'
#
loop_
_entity.id
_entity.type
_entity.pdbx_description
1 polymer ?
#
loop_
_entity_poly.entity_id
_entity_poly.type
_entity_poly.pdbx_seq_one_letter_code
_entity_poly.pdbx_strand_id
1 'polypeptide(L)'
;MEEREIMRQVLRVTPSKFDALTLSMEQYTDLDKISLDEVIGSLTVHELQLKERESREEEQTLLARALKEEAMAKVDILLLMKVKRTSINLKYNVITVRNMTISLTNVKLYLLKLNVIKQCLITKENETTSRGLAT
;
A
#
# COMPACT_ATOMS: atom_id res chain seq x y z
N MET A 1 -6.32 66.47 -8.09
CA MET A 1 -6.77 65.07 -8.06
C MET A 1 -7.20 64.79 -6.64
N GLU A 2 -8.45 64.43 -6.39
CA GLU A 2 -8.91 64.13 -5.03
C GLU A 2 -8.37 62.75 -4.58
N GLU A 3 -7.95 62.63 -3.32
CA GLU A 3 -7.31 61.42 -2.75
C GLU A 3 -8.17 60.16 -2.91
N ARG A 4 -9.50 60.33 -2.83
CA ARG A 4 -10.51 59.30 -3.07
C ARG A 4 -10.38 58.65 -4.46
N GLU A 5 -10.10 59.46 -5.48
CA GLU A 5 -10.01 58.99 -6.86
C GLU A 5 -8.72 58.19 -7.09
N ILE A 6 -7.66 58.57 -6.36
CA ILE A 6 -6.39 57.84 -6.32
C ILE A 6 -6.58 56.49 -5.63
N MET A 7 -7.28 56.43 -4.48
CA MET A 7 -7.60 55.17 -3.79
C MET A 7 -8.41 54.20 -4.65
N ARG A 8 -9.46 54.68 -5.32
CA ARG A 8 -10.24 53.87 -6.26
C ARG A 8 -9.40 53.36 -7.41
N GLN A 9 -8.49 54.20 -7.92
CA GLN A 9 -7.60 53.78 -8.97
C GLN A 9 -6.67 52.68 -8.46
N VAL A 10 -6.04 52.83 -7.30
CA VAL A 10 -5.19 51.81 -6.65
C VAL A 10 -5.93 50.49 -6.47
N LEU A 11 -7.13 50.52 -5.88
CA LEU A 11 -7.97 49.34 -5.68
C LEU A 11 -8.32 48.65 -7.01
N ARG A 12 -8.56 49.43 -8.07
CA ARG A 12 -8.86 48.90 -9.42
C ARG A 12 -7.65 48.30 -10.12
N VAL A 13 -6.42 48.79 -9.87
CA VAL A 13 -5.19 48.19 -10.45
C VAL A 13 -4.64 47.05 -9.59
N THR A 14 -5.21 46.81 -8.42
CA THR A 14 -4.76 45.75 -7.51
C THR A 14 -5.03 44.37 -8.14
N PRO A 15 -4.09 43.40 -8.04
CA PRO A 15 -4.26 42.07 -8.61
C PRO A 15 -5.47 41.31 -8.03
N SER A 16 -6.08 40.43 -8.83
CA SER A 16 -7.31 39.70 -8.45
C SER A 16 -7.19 38.83 -7.20
N LYS A 17 -5.97 38.46 -6.78
CA LYS A 17 -5.71 37.78 -5.49
C LYS A 17 -6.13 38.60 -4.26
N PHE A 18 -6.41 39.90 -4.42
CA PHE A 18 -6.92 40.78 -3.38
C PHE A 18 -8.40 41.14 -3.56
N ASP A 19 -9.11 40.59 -4.54
CA ASP A 19 -10.49 40.98 -4.86
C ASP A 19 -11.41 40.97 -3.63
N ALA A 20 -11.27 39.97 -2.75
CA ALA A 20 -12.05 39.90 -1.52
C ALA A 20 -11.77 41.07 -0.56
N LEU A 21 -10.51 41.48 -0.43
CA LEU A 21 -10.10 42.62 0.38
C LEU A 21 -10.61 43.92 -0.26
N THR A 22 -10.36 44.10 -1.57
CA THR A 22 -10.78 45.25 -2.36
C THR A 22 -12.29 45.45 -2.32
N LEU A 23 -13.09 44.38 -2.52
CA LEU A 23 -14.54 44.39 -2.38
C LEU A 23 -14.97 44.78 -0.96
N SER A 24 -14.28 44.26 0.07
CA SER A 24 -14.62 44.62 1.45
C SER A 24 -14.36 46.10 1.73
N MET A 25 -13.27 46.65 1.17
CA MET A 25 -12.91 48.06 1.33
C MET A 25 -13.86 48.99 0.58
N GLU A 26 -14.34 48.58 -0.60
CA GLU A 26 -15.32 49.33 -1.37
C GLU A 26 -16.74 49.26 -0.78
N GLN A 27 -17.12 48.14 -0.13
CA GLN A 27 -18.48 47.93 0.39
C GLN A 27 -18.69 48.35 1.84
N TYR A 28 -17.69 48.19 2.71
CA TYR A 28 -17.86 48.32 4.16
C TYR A 28 -17.11 49.50 4.78
N THR A 29 -16.17 50.10 4.06
CA THR A 29 -15.31 51.15 4.59
C THR A 29 -15.53 52.45 3.81
N ASP A 30 -15.94 53.52 4.51
CA ASP A 30 -16.06 54.84 3.89
C ASP A 30 -14.67 55.31 3.43
N LEU A 31 -14.42 55.28 2.12
CA LEU A 31 -13.18 55.75 1.46
C LEU A 31 -12.83 57.22 1.77
N ASP A 32 -13.73 57.98 2.39
CA ASP A 32 -13.48 59.35 2.87
C ASP A 32 -12.82 59.42 4.25
N LYS A 33 -12.88 58.33 5.02
CA LYS A 33 -12.41 58.28 6.41
C LYS A 33 -11.03 57.63 6.55
N ILE A 34 -10.53 57.03 5.49
CA ILE A 34 -9.32 56.20 5.47
C ILE A 34 -8.30 56.93 4.62
N SER A 35 -7.04 56.97 5.05
CA SER A 35 -5.97 57.56 4.24
C SER A 35 -5.44 56.58 3.20
N LEU A 36 -4.81 57.09 2.15
CA LEU A 36 -4.16 56.26 1.14
C LEU A 36 -3.11 55.31 1.75
N ASP A 37 -2.37 55.77 2.76
CA ASP A 37 -1.34 54.98 3.45
C ASP A 37 -1.93 53.78 4.19
N GLU A 38 -3.13 53.92 4.77
CA GLU A 38 -3.82 52.85 5.48
C GLU A 38 -4.36 51.78 4.51
N VAL A 39 -4.78 52.19 3.30
CA VAL A 39 -5.15 51.26 2.22
C VAL A 39 -3.95 50.44 1.75
N ILE A 40 -2.82 51.11 1.51
CA ILE A 40 -1.56 50.45 1.12
C ILE A 40 -1.07 49.52 2.24
N GLY A 41 -1.14 49.96 3.49
CA GLY A 41 -0.79 49.13 4.65
C GLY A 41 -1.64 47.87 4.74
N SER A 42 -2.95 47.99 4.53
CA SER A 42 -3.88 46.86 4.54
C SER A 42 -3.57 45.85 3.42
N LEU A 43 -3.31 46.33 2.21
CA LEU A 43 -2.89 45.49 1.08
C LEU A 43 -1.58 44.76 1.36
N THR A 44 -0.62 45.45 1.97
CA THR A 44 0.70 44.89 2.31
C THR A 44 0.59 43.78 3.38
N VAL A 45 -0.23 44.01 4.42
CA VAL A 45 -0.49 43.00 5.46
C VAL A 45 -1.19 41.78 4.84
N HIS A 46 -2.16 41.99 3.97
CA HIS A 46 -2.85 40.89 3.29
C HIS A 46 -1.90 40.10 2.37
N GLU A 47 -0.96 40.77 1.71
CA GLU A 47 0.05 40.10 0.88
C GLU A 47 0.98 39.21 1.72
N LEU A 48 1.43 39.69 2.87
CA LEU A 48 2.25 38.91 3.80
C LEU A 48 1.49 37.68 4.31
N GLN A 49 0.21 37.83 4.65
CA GLN A 49 -0.64 36.74 5.10
C GLN A 49 -0.91 35.70 4.01
N LEU A 50 -1.14 36.14 2.77
CA LEU A 50 -1.28 35.25 1.61
C LEU A 50 -0.02 34.41 1.43
N LYS A 51 1.15 35.06 1.45
CA LYS A 51 2.44 34.39 1.26
C LYS A 51 2.73 33.36 2.36
N GLU A 52 2.34 33.65 3.60
CA GLU A 52 2.47 32.71 4.71
C GLU A 52 1.50 31.52 4.62
N ARG A 53 0.29 31.73 4.07
CA ARG A 53 -0.65 30.64 3.81
C ARG A 53 -0.17 29.74 2.68
N GLU A 54 0.28 30.33 1.57
CA GLU A 54 0.83 29.61 0.43
C GLU A 54 2.01 28.72 0.85
N SER A 55 2.94 29.25 1.66
CA SER A 55 4.07 28.46 2.15
C SER A 55 3.65 27.30 3.06
N ARG A 56 2.67 27.51 3.94
CA ARG A 56 2.12 26.45 4.81
C ARG A 56 1.36 25.40 4.02
N GLU A 57 0.62 25.79 2.99
CA GLU A 57 -0.10 24.87 2.11
C GLU A 57 0.90 24.02 1.30
N GLU A 58 1.94 24.63 0.75
CA GLU A 58 3.03 23.92 0.09
C GLU A 58 3.70 22.90 1.04
N GLU A 59 4.04 23.30 2.26
CA GLU A 59 4.62 22.40 3.25
C GLU A 59 3.69 21.24 3.60
N GLN A 60 2.40 21.51 3.83
CA GLN A 60 1.41 20.46 4.12
C GLN A 60 1.24 19.49 2.95
N THR A 61 1.25 19.96 1.71
CA THR A 61 1.14 19.09 0.53
C THR A 61 2.39 18.22 0.35
N LEU A 62 3.59 18.74 0.64
CA LEU A 62 4.83 17.98 0.61
C LEU A 62 4.84 16.90 1.70
N LEU A 63 4.43 17.23 2.93
CA LEU A 63 4.32 16.26 4.03
C LEU A 63 3.30 15.16 3.71
N ALA A 64 2.14 15.52 3.14
CA ALA A 64 1.13 14.55 2.74
C ALA A 64 1.64 13.60 1.64
N ARG A 65 2.46 14.09 0.70
CA ARG A 65 3.11 13.24 -0.31
C ARG A 65 4.13 12.29 0.32
N ALA A 66 5.00 12.79 1.20
CA ALA A 66 6.01 11.97 1.87
C ALA A 66 5.37 10.86 2.72
N LEU A 67 4.31 11.16 3.47
CA LEU A 67 3.57 10.17 4.26
C LEU A 67 2.91 9.11 3.38
N LYS A 68 2.37 9.50 2.21
CA LYS A 68 1.82 8.54 1.23
C LYS A 68 2.90 7.62 0.68
N GLU A 69 4.06 8.16 0.35
CA GLU A 69 5.20 7.39 -0.16
C GLU A 69 5.73 6.40 0.88
N GLU A 70 5.86 6.83 2.13
CA GLU A 70 6.27 5.96 3.24
C GLU A 70 5.24 4.84 3.49
N ALA A 71 3.94 5.17 3.46
CA ALA A 71 2.87 4.18 3.62
C ALA A 71 2.88 3.15 2.49
N MET A 72 3.08 3.59 1.25
CA MET A 72 3.16 2.72 0.07
C MET A 72 4.36 1.77 0.17
N ALA A 73 5.54 2.26 0.57
CA ALA A 73 6.72 1.42 0.78
C ALA A 73 6.48 0.35 1.87
N LYS A 74 5.79 0.69 2.96
CA LYS A 74 5.42 -0.29 4.00
C LYS A 74 4.47 -1.38 3.47
N VAL A 75 3.52 -1.02 2.60
CA VAL A 75 2.61 -1.97 1.96
C VAL A 75 3.38 -2.95 1.08
N ASP A 76 4.32 -2.47 0.27
CA ASP A 76 5.14 -3.32 -0.60
C ASP A 76 5.99 -4.33 0.19
N ILE A 77 6.64 -3.86 1.26
CA ILE A 77 7.40 -4.73 2.18
C ILE A 77 6.48 -5.79 2.80
N LEU A 78 5.29 -5.41 3.26
CA LEU A 78 4.33 -6.34 3.86
C LEU A 78 3.86 -7.41 2.86
N LEU A 79 3.54 -7.00 1.62
CA LEU A 79 3.14 -7.92 0.56
C LEU A 79 4.26 -8.92 0.25
N LEU A 80 5.50 -8.44 0.13
CA LEU A 80 6.66 -9.29 -0.12
C LEU A 80 6.88 -10.29 1.01
N MET A 81 6.71 -9.87 2.28
CA MET A 81 6.79 -10.77 3.43
C MET A 81 5.69 -11.85 3.41
N LYS A 82 4.45 -11.48 3.06
CA LYS A 82 3.33 -12.43 2.95
C LYS A 82 3.60 -13.47 1.86
N VAL A 83 4.03 -13.04 0.67
CA VAL A 83 4.34 -13.94 -0.45
C VAL A 83 5.50 -14.88 -0.12
N LYS A 84 6.56 -14.38 0.53
CA LYS A 84 7.68 -15.24 0.97
C LYS A 84 7.20 -16.30 1.97
N ARG A 85 6.36 -15.93 2.94
CA ARG A 85 5.82 -16.85 3.94
C ARG A 85 4.99 -17.98 3.29
N THR A 86 4.11 -17.65 2.34
CA THR A 86 3.30 -18.66 1.64
C THR A 86 4.15 -19.57 0.76
N SER A 87 5.15 -19.01 0.07
CA SER A 87 6.09 -19.81 -0.74
C SER A 87 6.87 -20.81 0.11
N ILE A 88 7.36 -20.39 1.28
CA ILE A 88 8.05 -21.27 2.22
C ILE A 88 7.12 -22.40 2.68
N ASN A 89 5.91 -22.07 3.13
CA ASN A 89 4.94 -23.07 3.56
C ASN A 89 4.62 -24.09 2.46
N LEU A 90 4.43 -23.62 1.23
CA LEU A 90 4.15 -24.50 0.10
C LEU A 90 5.33 -25.44 -0.18
N LYS A 91 6.57 -24.96 -0.12
CA LYS A 91 7.78 -25.78 -0.28
C LYS A 91 7.84 -26.90 0.76
N TYR A 92 7.57 -26.57 2.04
CA TYR A 92 7.52 -27.58 3.10
C TYR A 92 6.43 -28.64 2.86
N ASN A 93 5.24 -28.22 2.43
CA ASN A 93 4.16 -29.14 2.12
C ASN A 93 4.52 -30.07 0.96
N VAL A 94 5.11 -29.54 -0.11
CA VAL A 94 5.56 -30.35 -1.27
C VAL A 94 6.60 -31.39 -0.85
N ILE A 95 7.58 -30.99 -0.04
CA ILE A 95 8.62 -31.91 0.47
C ILE A 95 7.98 -33.00 1.34
N THR A 96 7.06 -32.62 2.23
CA THR A 96 6.35 -33.54 3.13
C THR A 96 5.56 -34.59 2.33
N VAL A 97 4.77 -34.16 1.34
CA VAL A 97 3.99 -35.07 0.48
C VAL A 97 4.91 -35.99 -0.33
N ARG A 98 6.03 -35.48 -0.85
CA ARG A 98 7.02 -36.29 -1.55
C ARG A 98 7.62 -37.37 -0.65
N ASN A 99 7.99 -37.03 0.57
CA ASN A 99 8.53 -37.97 1.55
C ASN A 99 7.49 -39.05 1.91
N MET A 100 6.23 -38.66 2.14
CA MET A 100 5.13 -39.61 2.37
C MET A 100 4.94 -40.58 1.20
N THR A 101 5.02 -40.07 -0.03
CA THR A 101 4.86 -40.87 -1.25
C THR A 101 5.95 -41.92 -1.38
N ILE A 102 7.20 -41.55 -1.08
CA ILE A 102 8.34 -42.48 -1.08
C ILE A 102 8.13 -43.57 -0.02
N SER A 103 7.77 -43.19 1.21
CA SER A 103 7.52 -44.15 2.29
C SER A 103 6.39 -45.12 1.94
N LEU A 104 5.28 -44.63 1.38
CA LEU A 104 4.16 -45.48 0.97
C LEU A 104 4.55 -46.44 -0.16
N THR A 105 5.35 -45.98 -1.12
CA THR A 105 5.88 -46.81 -2.21
C THR A 105 6.76 -47.93 -1.68
N ASN A 106 7.61 -47.63 -0.69
CA ASN A 106 8.45 -48.63 -0.03
C ASN A 106 7.60 -49.69 0.68
N VAL A 107 6.59 -49.28 1.46
CA VAL A 107 5.66 -50.20 2.14
C VAL A 107 4.94 -51.10 1.13
N LYS A 108 4.44 -50.52 0.03
CA LYS A 108 3.78 -51.28 -1.05
C LYS A 108 4.71 -52.34 -1.65
N LEU A 109 5.97 -51.99 -1.88
CA LEU A 109 6.98 -52.92 -2.39
C LEU A 109 7.21 -54.09 -1.41
N TYR A 110 7.33 -53.80 -0.11
CA TYR A 110 7.47 -54.84 0.92
C TYR A 110 6.27 -55.79 0.95
N LEU A 111 5.04 -55.26 0.90
CA LEU A 111 3.83 -56.08 0.88
C LEU A 111 3.75 -56.97 -0.37
N LEU A 112 4.14 -56.45 -1.54
CA LEU A 112 4.23 -57.23 -2.78
C LEU A 112 5.22 -58.39 -2.65
N LYS A 113 6.43 -58.12 -2.10
CA LYS A 113 7.44 -59.16 -1.86
C LYS A 113 6.93 -60.24 -0.91
N LEU A 114 6.28 -59.86 0.19
CA LEU A 114 5.71 -60.81 1.15
C LEU A 114 4.62 -61.67 0.50
N ASN A 115 3.78 -61.09 -0.36
CA ASN A 115 2.74 -61.84 -1.06
C ASN A 115 3.34 -62.88 -2.02
N VAL A 116 4.39 -62.50 -2.78
CA VAL A 116 5.11 -63.45 -3.65
C VAL A 116 5.71 -64.60 -2.84
N ILE A 117 6.38 -64.30 -1.73
CA ILE A 117 6.95 -65.32 -0.85
C ILE A 117 5.85 -66.26 -0.32
N LYS A 118 4.71 -65.71 0.13
CA LYS A 118 3.56 -66.48 0.60
C LYS A 118 3.04 -67.44 -0.47
N GLN A 119 2.89 -66.97 -1.72
CA GLN A 119 2.46 -67.82 -2.82
C GLN A 119 3.45 -68.96 -3.09
N CYS A 120 4.76 -68.68 -3.09
CA CYS A 120 5.79 -69.71 -3.27
C CYS A 120 5.81 -70.77 -2.16
N LEU A 121 5.47 -70.40 -0.92
CA LEU A 121 5.37 -71.35 0.19
C LEU A 121 4.16 -72.28 0.01
N ILE A 122 3.00 -71.72 -0.34
CA ILE A 122 1.77 -72.49 -0.61
C ILE A 122 1.98 -73.51 -1.74
N THR A 123 2.64 -73.11 -2.84
CA THR A 123 2.92 -74.03 -3.95
C THR A 123 3.84 -75.17 -3.52
N LYS A 124 4.84 -74.90 -2.68
CA LYS A 124 5.75 -75.93 -2.16
C LYS A 124 5.05 -76.93 -1.24
N GLU A 125 4.15 -76.47 -0.36
CA GLU A 125 3.37 -77.36 0.52
C GLU A 125 2.42 -78.28 -0.26
N ASN A 126 1.82 -77.78 -1.35
CA ASN A 126 0.97 -78.61 -2.21
C ASN A 126 1.77 -79.68 -2.97
N GLU A 127 2.99 -79.34 -3.43
CA GLU A 127 3.90 -80.29 -4.08
C GLU A 127 4.40 -81.40 -3.13
N THR A 128 4.66 -81.10 -1.85
CA THR A 128 5.07 -82.11 -0.87
C THR A 128 3.91 -83.03 -0.47
N THR A 129 2.70 -82.48 -0.32
CA THR A 129 1.50 -83.26 0.03
C THR A 129 1.10 -84.23 -1.09
N SER A 130 1.18 -83.80 -2.35
CA SER A 130 0.92 -84.67 -3.51
C SER A 130 1.95 -85.81 -3.66
N ARG A 131 3.21 -85.58 -3.27
CA ARG A 131 4.26 -86.62 -3.30
C ARG A 131 4.12 -87.66 -2.19
N GLY A 132 3.65 -87.28 -1.00
CA GLY A 132 3.42 -88.20 0.12
C GLY A 132 2.18 -89.09 -0.01
N LEU A 133 1.24 -88.76 -0.91
CA LEU A 133 0.07 -89.58 -1.24
C LEU A 133 0.34 -90.59 -2.38
N ALA A 134 1.50 -90.50 -3.04
CA ALA A 134 1.91 -91.36 -4.16
C ALA A 134 2.89 -92.48 -3.74
N THR A 135 3.12 -92.68 -2.44
CA THR A 135 3.92 -93.76 -1.85
C THR A 135 3.04 -94.62 -0.94
#